data_AF-J9G8W3-F1
#
_entry.id   AF-J9G8W3-F1
#
_cell.length_a   1.000
_cell.length_b   1.000
_cell.length_c   1.000
_cell.angle_alpha   90.00
_cell.angle_beta   90.00
_cell.angle_gamma   90.00
#
_symmetry.space_group_name_H-M   'P 1'
#
loop_
_entity.id
_entity.type
_entity.pdbx_description
1 polymer ?
#
loop_
_entity_poly.entity_id
_entity_poly.type
_entity_poly.pdbx_seq_one_letter_code
_entity_poly.pdbx_strand_id
1 'polypeptide(L)'
;MGTSQVLGIILGITLVSPQLLNAYAVASTAAADIPVWDFGFATVRMIGYQAQVIPAILAGFVLVYLERFFNKITPALVSIIVVPFCSLVLATLIAHTVLGPIGWALGDVISKVVYSGLMNPMGWLFAGLFGLLYAPLVITGLHHMSNAIDSQLISSYGGTILWPMIALSNIAQGSAVVGFSLATRKNERLQQVAIPAAISCYLGVTEPALFGINLKFGSQLSVA
;
A
#
# COMPACT_ATOMS: atom_id res chain seq x y z
N MET A 1 12.57 16.73 2.77
CA MET A 1 12.81 17.25 1.40
C MET A 1 12.32 18.69 1.18
N GLY A 2 11.74 19.36 2.18
CA GLY A 2 11.51 20.83 2.15
C GLY A 2 10.29 21.31 1.36
N THR A 3 9.46 20.40 0.84
CA THR A 3 8.20 20.70 0.15
C THR A 3 7.10 21.06 1.13
N SER A 4 6.20 21.95 0.71
CA SER A 4 5.00 22.27 1.49
C SER A 4 4.16 21.02 1.74
N GLN A 5 4.00 20.65 3.00
CA GLN A 5 3.18 19.50 3.42
C GLN A 5 1.74 19.66 2.92
N VAL A 6 1.22 20.89 2.92
CA VAL A 6 -0.12 21.21 2.44
C VAL A 6 -0.26 20.89 0.95
N LEU A 7 0.74 21.22 0.12
CA LEU A 7 0.72 20.87 -1.30
C LEU A 7 0.80 19.36 -1.51
N GLY A 8 1.58 18.66 -0.70
CA GLY A 8 1.61 17.18 -0.73
C GLY A 8 0.25 16.55 -0.42
N ILE A 9 -0.45 17.07 0.59
CA ILE A 9 -1.82 16.63 0.94
C ILE A 9 -2.79 16.91 -0.22
N ILE A 10 -2.76 18.12 -0.78
CA ILE A 10 -3.63 18.50 -1.90
C ILE A 10 -3.37 17.60 -3.11
N LEU A 11 -2.11 17.37 -3.47
CA LEU A 11 -1.75 16.46 -4.55
C LEU A 11 -2.32 15.05 -4.29
N GLY A 12 -2.13 14.52 -3.08
CA GLY A 12 -2.70 13.23 -2.67
C GLY A 12 -4.22 13.17 -2.89
N ILE A 13 -4.96 14.20 -2.44
CA ILE A 13 -6.41 14.32 -2.64
C ILE A 13 -6.77 14.33 -4.13
N THR A 14 -6.02 15.04 -4.97
CA THR A 14 -6.30 15.07 -6.43
C THR A 14 -6.13 13.69 -7.08
N LEU A 15 -5.14 12.90 -6.64
CA LEU A 15 -4.88 11.56 -7.17
C LEU A 15 -5.94 10.53 -6.77
N VAL A 16 -6.71 10.79 -5.70
CA VAL A 16 -7.78 9.90 -5.21
C VAL A 16 -9.17 10.53 -5.32
N SER A 17 -9.29 11.59 -6.15
CA SER A 17 -10.53 12.34 -6.32
C SER A 17 -11.71 11.42 -6.70
N PRO A 18 -12.91 11.63 -6.14
CA PRO A 18 -14.10 10.84 -6.48
C PRO A 18 -14.59 11.07 -7.92
N GLN A 19 -14.04 12.07 -8.62
CA GLN A 19 -14.31 12.31 -10.05
C GLN A 19 -13.56 11.32 -10.96
N LEU A 20 -12.56 10.61 -10.43
CA LEU A 20 -11.81 9.60 -11.15
C LEU A 20 -12.47 8.22 -10.93
N LEU A 21 -12.36 7.34 -11.92
CA LEU A 21 -12.70 5.94 -11.74
C LEU A 21 -11.82 5.37 -10.63
N ASN A 22 -12.45 4.84 -9.60
CA ASN A 22 -11.73 4.25 -8.47
C ASN A 22 -10.85 3.09 -8.96
N ALA A 23 -9.57 3.06 -8.56
CA ALA A 23 -8.61 2.03 -8.93
C ALA A 23 -9.13 0.60 -8.72
N TYR A 24 -9.88 0.37 -7.64
CA TYR A 24 -10.45 -0.94 -7.32
C TYR A 24 -11.56 -1.38 -8.29
N ALA A 25 -12.25 -0.43 -8.93
CA ALA A 25 -13.32 -0.71 -9.88
C ALA A 25 -12.80 -0.93 -11.31
N VAL A 26 -11.52 -0.65 -11.58
CA VAL A 26 -10.93 -0.79 -12.94
C VAL A 26 -11.08 -2.21 -13.46
N ALA A 27 -10.86 -3.21 -12.59
CA ALA A 27 -10.94 -4.62 -12.96
C ALA A 27 -12.36 -5.06 -13.40
N SER A 28 -13.39 -4.47 -12.82
CA SER A 28 -14.79 -4.79 -13.08
C SER A 28 -15.46 -3.88 -14.11
N THR A 29 -14.75 -2.86 -14.59
CA THR A 29 -15.28 -1.90 -15.57
C THR A 29 -14.85 -2.32 -16.97
N ALA A 30 -15.80 -2.44 -17.90
CA ALA A 30 -15.46 -2.75 -19.28
C ALA A 30 -14.53 -1.68 -19.86
N ALA A 31 -13.55 -2.07 -20.67
CA ALA A 31 -12.52 -1.14 -21.15
C ALA A 31 -13.09 0.08 -21.90
N ALA A 32 -14.24 -0.08 -22.58
CA ALA A 32 -14.94 0.99 -23.29
C ALA A 32 -15.63 2.00 -22.35
N ASP A 33 -15.94 1.58 -21.12
CA ASP A 33 -16.65 2.41 -20.13
C ASP A 33 -15.68 3.14 -19.19
N ILE A 34 -14.37 2.93 -19.36
CA ILE A 34 -13.36 3.62 -18.55
C ILE A 34 -13.27 5.07 -19.03
N PRO A 35 -13.59 6.06 -18.16
CA PRO A 35 -13.59 7.45 -18.57
C PRO A 35 -12.19 7.91 -18.97
N VAL A 36 -12.14 8.79 -19.97
CA VAL A 36 -10.90 9.36 -20.49
C VAL A 36 -11.02 10.87 -20.62
N TRP A 37 -9.93 11.58 -20.34
CA TRP A 37 -9.74 12.91 -20.90
C TRP A 37 -9.28 12.75 -22.35
N ASP A 38 -10.11 13.22 -23.28
CA ASP A 38 -9.81 13.21 -24.71
C ASP A 38 -9.38 14.60 -25.17
N PHE A 39 -8.12 14.70 -25.63
CA PHE A 39 -7.53 15.92 -26.16
C PHE A 39 -7.54 15.95 -27.70
N GLY A 40 -8.18 14.99 -28.36
CA GLY A 40 -8.25 14.83 -29.82
C GLY A 40 -6.99 14.22 -30.44
N PHE A 41 -5.82 14.46 -29.86
CA PHE A 41 -4.54 13.86 -30.29
C PHE A 41 -4.00 12.80 -29.30
N ALA A 42 -4.55 12.75 -28.09
CA ALA A 42 -4.17 11.83 -27.03
C ALA A 42 -5.34 11.62 -26.08
N THR A 43 -5.43 10.42 -25.51
CA THR A 43 -6.39 10.10 -24.44
C THR A 43 -5.64 9.71 -23.17
N VAL A 44 -6.17 10.15 -22.03
CA VAL A 44 -5.61 9.84 -20.71
C VAL A 44 -6.72 9.24 -19.86
N ARG A 45 -6.50 8.04 -19.33
CA ARG A 45 -7.49 7.34 -18.50
C ARG A 45 -7.72 8.12 -17.20
N MET A 46 -8.97 8.42 -16.91
CA MET A 46 -9.40 9.09 -15.67
C MET A 46 -9.49 8.06 -14.54
N ILE A 47 -8.35 7.48 -14.19
CA ILE A 47 -8.23 6.47 -13.13
C ILE A 47 -7.57 7.11 -11.91
N GLY A 48 -8.17 6.89 -10.75
CA GLY A 48 -7.61 7.27 -9.47
C GLY A 48 -6.47 6.32 -9.06
N TYR A 49 -5.65 6.77 -8.13
CA TYR A 49 -4.49 6.03 -7.63
C TYR A 49 -4.71 5.57 -6.18
N GLN A 50 -5.94 5.16 -5.85
CA GLN A 50 -6.28 4.60 -4.54
C GLN A 50 -5.39 3.38 -4.24
N ALA A 51 -4.77 3.38 -3.06
CA ALA A 51 -3.79 2.39 -2.61
C ALA A 51 -2.60 2.12 -3.57
N GLN A 52 -2.37 2.98 -4.56
CA GLN A 52 -1.23 2.87 -5.47
C GLN A 52 -0.04 3.64 -4.91
N VAL A 53 0.91 2.91 -4.32
CA VAL A 53 2.07 3.50 -3.63
C VAL A 53 3.08 4.11 -4.60
N ILE A 54 3.37 3.43 -5.71
CA ILE A 54 4.41 3.86 -6.66
C ILE A 54 4.04 5.20 -7.32
N PRO A 55 2.87 5.38 -7.96
CA PRO A 55 2.47 6.67 -8.53
C PRO A 55 2.45 7.81 -7.51
N ALA A 56 1.94 7.55 -6.30
CA ALA A 56 1.83 8.58 -5.26
C ALA A 56 3.19 9.10 -4.81
N ILE A 57 4.16 8.20 -4.59
CA ILE A 57 5.53 8.58 -4.21
C ILE A 57 6.21 9.33 -5.34
N LEU A 58 6.13 8.83 -6.58
CA LEU A 58 6.73 9.49 -7.75
C LEU A 58 6.12 10.89 -7.96
N ALA A 59 4.81 11.04 -7.82
CA ALA A 59 4.14 12.33 -7.92
C ALA A 59 4.59 13.30 -6.82
N GLY A 60 4.78 12.81 -5.59
CA GLY A 60 5.36 13.60 -4.49
C GLY A 60 6.77 14.09 -4.81
N PHE A 61 7.63 13.25 -5.38
CA PHE A 61 8.96 13.67 -5.84
C PHE A 61 8.88 14.74 -6.94
N VAL A 62 8.01 14.55 -7.93
CA VAL A 62 7.80 15.54 -9.00
C VAL A 62 7.36 16.87 -8.41
N LEU A 63 6.41 16.88 -7.49
CA LEU A 63 5.95 18.09 -6.80
C LEU A 63 7.11 18.78 -6.08
N VAL A 64 7.98 18.04 -5.40
CA VAL A 64 9.16 18.60 -4.71
C VAL A 64 10.04 19.38 -5.68
N TYR A 65 10.35 18.79 -6.84
CA TYR A 65 11.20 19.44 -7.83
C TYR A 65 10.52 20.63 -8.50
N LEU A 66 9.23 20.52 -8.81
CA LEU A 66 8.46 21.62 -9.39
C LEU A 66 8.32 22.80 -8.42
N GLU A 67 7.95 22.55 -7.16
CA GLU A 67 7.83 23.60 -6.15
C GLU A 67 9.18 24.32 -5.95
N ARG A 68 10.28 23.59 -5.89
CA ARG A 68 11.63 24.19 -5.79
C ARG A 68 12.00 25.01 -7.03
N PHE A 69 11.65 24.52 -8.21
CA PHE A 69 11.88 25.23 -9.47
C PHE A 69 11.10 26.54 -9.52
N PHE A 70 9.80 26.51 -9.26
CA PHE A 70 8.97 27.71 -9.28
C PHE A 70 9.35 28.70 -8.18
N ASN A 71 9.70 28.25 -6.98
CA ASN A 71 10.24 29.13 -5.94
C ASN A 71 11.50 29.88 -6.38
N LYS A 72 12.36 29.24 -7.20
CA LYS A 72 13.60 29.86 -7.67
C LYS A 72 13.38 30.95 -8.73
N ILE A 73 12.40 30.76 -9.62
CA ILE A 73 12.19 31.65 -10.78
C ILE A 73 11.11 32.71 -10.56
N THR A 74 10.24 32.53 -9.56
CA THR A 74 9.07 33.38 -9.38
C THR A 74 9.37 34.56 -8.46
N PRO A 75 9.08 35.81 -8.86
CA PRO A 75 9.22 36.98 -8.00
C PRO A 75 8.36 36.87 -6.73
N ALA A 76 8.88 37.38 -5.61
CA ALA A 76 8.22 37.28 -4.30
C ALA A 76 6.79 37.87 -4.28
N LEU A 77 6.51 38.89 -5.10
CA LEU A 77 5.19 39.53 -5.18
C LEU A 77 4.06 38.55 -5.58
N VAL A 78 4.38 37.55 -6.40
CA VAL A 78 3.38 36.63 -6.98
C VAL A 78 3.59 35.17 -6.57
N SER A 79 4.62 34.88 -5.77
CA SER A 79 5.02 33.51 -5.41
C SER A 79 3.93 32.75 -4.66
N ILE A 80 3.15 33.44 -3.82
CA ILE A 80 2.05 32.83 -3.05
C ILE A 80 0.94 32.24 -3.93
N ILE A 81 0.79 32.71 -5.16
CA ILE A 81 -0.20 32.18 -6.13
C ILE A 81 0.49 31.26 -7.14
N VAL A 82 1.55 31.75 -7.78
CA VAL A 82 2.16 31.08 -8.94
C VAL A 82 2.85 29.78 -8.55
N VAL A 83 3.58 29.77 -7.43
CA VAL A 83 4.32 28.57 -7.01
C VAL A 83 3.37 27.40 -6.75
N PRO A 84 2.38 27.48 -5.83
CA PRO A 84 1.52 26.35 -5.53
C PRO A 84 0.65 25.95 -6.72
N PHE A 85 0.14 26.91 -7.50
CA PHE A 85 -0.71 26.62 -8.66
C PHE A 85 0.07 25.86 -9.73
N CYS A 86 1.20 26.40 -10.19
CA CYS A 86 1.98 25.79 -11.27
C CYS A 86 2.58 24.46 -10.83
N SER A 87 3.07 24.35 -9.58
CA SER A 87 3.64 23.10 -9.10
C SER A 87 2.58 21.99 -8.98
N LEU A 88 1.39 22.30 -8.45
CA LEU A 88 0.33 21.30 -8.31
C LEU A 88 -0.25 20.88 -9.65
N VAL A 89 -0.62 21.83 -10.51
CA VAL A 89 -1.24 21.51 -11.81
C VAL A 89 -0.30 20.64 -12.64
N LEU A 90 0.98 21.02 -12.73
CA LEU A 90 1.95 20.23 -13.47
C LEU A 90 2.24 18.88 -12.80
N ALA A 91 2.32 18.81 -11.47
CA ALA A 91 2.50 17.53 -10.77
C ALA A 91 1.33 16.58 -11.02
N THR A 92 0.09 17.06 -10.92
CA THR A 92 -1.12 16.26 -11.18
C THR A 92 -1.20 15.83 -12.64
N LEU A 93 -0.86 16.70 -13.60
CA LEU A 93 -0.82 16.34 -15.02
C LEU A 93 0.23 15.27 -15.31
N ILE A 94 1.46 15.44 -14.81
CA ILE A 94 2.55 14.46 -14.96
C ILE A 94 2.17 13.15 -14.28
N ALA A 95 1.52 13.20 -13.12
CA ALA A 95 1.07 12.01 -12.42
C ALA A 95 0.10 11.17 -13.24
N HIS A 96 -0.87 11.78 -13.94
CA HIS A 96 -1.84 11.02 -14.73
C HIS A 96 -1.33 10.63 -16.13
N THR A 97 -0.49 11.47 -16.75
CA THR A 97 -0.03 11.24 -18.14
C THR A 97 1.21 10.36 -18.22
N VAL A 98 2.09 10.39 -17.23
CA VAL A 98 3.39 9.70 -17.26
C VAL A 98 3.52 8.72 -16.10
N LEU A 99 3.38 9.18 -14.85
CA LEU A 99 3.71 8.35 -13.69
C LEU A 99 2.68 7.25 -13.45
N GLY A 100 1.42 7.52 -13.77
CA GLY A 100 0.32 6.57 -13.69
C GLY A 100 0.52 5.37 -14.59
N PRO A 101 0.68 5.55 -15.92
CA PRO A 101 1.02 4.47 -16.84
C PRO A 101 2.27 3.69 -16.44
N ILE A 102 3.33 4.39 -15.97
CA ILE A 102 4.53 3.73 -15.45
C ILE A 102 4.21 2.88 -14.22
N GLY A 103 3.43 3.41 -13.28
CA GLY A 103 3.03 2.70 -12.07
C GLY A 103 2.19 1.47 -12.35
N TRP A 104 1.23 1.56 -13.28
CA TRP A 104 0.45 0.41 -13.75
C TRP A 104 1.32 -0.65 -14.42
N ALA A 105 2.25 -0.24 -15.29
CA ALA A 105 3.16 -1.19 -15.95
C ALA A 105 4.08 -1.90 -14.94
N LEU A 106 4.62 -1.16 -13.95
CA LEU A 106 5.40 -1.74 -12.86
C LEU A 106 4.55 -2.68 -12.00
N GLY A 107 3.31 -2.29 -11.70
CA GLY A 107 2.32 -3.11 -11.04
C GLY A 107 2.15 -4.44 -11.78
N ASP A 108 1.84 -4.41 -13.07
CA ASP A 108 1.64 -5.61 -13.89
C ASP A 108 2.84 -6.57 -13.82
N VAL A 109 4.07 -6.03 -13.87
CA VAL A 109 5.29 -6.83 -13.71
C VAL A 109 5.34 -7.50 -12.34
N ILE A 110 5.10 -6.73 -11.27
CA ILE A 110 5.10 -7.25 -9.88
C ILE A 110 4.03 -8.33 -9.73
N SER A 111 2.81 -8.08 -10.16
CA SER A 111 1.70 -9.03 -10.09
C SER A 111 1.98 -10.29 -10.89
N LYS A 112 2.61 -10.18 -12.06
CA LYS A 112 3.03 -11.35 -12.84
C LYS A 112 4.06 -12.20 -12.10
N VAL A 113 5.04 -11.57 -11.44
CA VAL A 113 6.04 -12.29 -10.63
C VAL A 113 5.38 -13.00 -9.46
N VAL A 114 4.50 -12.30 -8.73
CA VAL A 114 3.77 -12.89 -7.59
C VAL A 114 2.86 -14.04 -8.04
N TYR A 115 2.07 -13.83 -9.09
CA TYR A 115 1.14 -14.83 -9.61
C TYR A 115 1.89 -16.07 -10.12
N SER A 116 2.90 -15.89 -10.98
CA SER A 116 3.69 -17.03 -11.49
C SER A 116 4.51 -17.72 -10.41
N GLY A 117 4.98 -17.00 -9.40
CA GLY A 117 5.67 -17.55 -8.23
C GLY A 117 4.79 -18.47 -7.39
N LEU A 118 3.50 -18.13 -7.26
CA LEU A 118 2.54 -18.91 -6.47
C LEU A 118 1.83 -20.01 -7.26
N MET A 119 1.62 -19.83 -8.58
CA MET A 119 0.84 -20.74 -9.43
C MET A 119 1.67 -21.83 -10.12
N ASN A 120 2.94 -22.00 -9.73
CA ASN A 120 3.79 -23.06 -10.27
C ASN A 120 3.81 -24.30 -9.34
N PRO A 121 4.34 -25.46 -9.78
CA PRO A 121 4.42 -26.68 -8.96
C PRO A 121 5.19 -26.54 -7.64
N MET A 122 6.09 -25.55 -7.55
CA MET A 122 6.85 -25.19 -6.36
C MET A 122 6.27 -23.97 -5.63
N GLY A 123 5.01 -23.61 -5.89
CA GLY A 123 4.36 -22.43 -5.31
C GLY A 123 4.32 -22.42 -3.78
N TRP A 124 4.35 -23.60 -3.16
CA TRP A 124 4.48 -23.76 -1.71
C TRP A 124 5.78 -23.15 -1.15
N LEU A 125 6.88 -23.17 -1.91
CA LEU A 125 8.14 -22.55 -1.50
C LEU A 125 8.04 -21.03 -1.52
N PHE A 126 7.42 -20.48 -2.57
CA PHE A 126 7.14 -19.05 -2.66
C PHE A 126 6.20 -18.60 -1.55
N ALA A 127 5.15 -19.39 -1.27
CA ALA A 127 4.22 -19.11 -0.20
C ALA A 127 4.90 -19.16 1.18
N GLY A 128 5.79 -20.12 1.41
CA GLY A 128 6.60 -20.20 2.63
C GLY A 128 7.52 -19.00 2.81
N LEU A 129 8.21 -18.57 1.73
CA LEU A 129 9.05 -17.38 1.76
C LEU A 129 8.25 -16.10 2.02
N PHE A 130 7.09 -15.94 1.36
CA PHE A 130 6.21 -14.82 1.60
C PHE A 130 5.74 -14.80 3.06
N GLY A 131 5.26 -15.93 3.59
CA GLY A 131 4.81 -16.03 4.98
C GLY A 131 5.90 -15.68 5.99
N LEU A 132 7.14 -16.10 5.72
CA LEU A 132 8.31 -15.75 6.53
C LEU A 132 8.60 -14.24 6.53
N LEU A 133 8.52 -13.61 5.36
CA LEU A 133 8.83 -12.19 5.19
C LEU A 133 7.69 -11.25 5.58
N TYR A 134 6.45 -11.75 5.63
CA TYR A 134 5.27 -10.92 5.91
C TYR A 134 5.32 -10.29 7.30
N ALA A 135 5.64 -11.06 8.35
CA ALA A 135 5.72 -10.52 9.72
C ALA A 135 6.76 -9.38 9.86
N PRO A 136 8.00 -9.48 9.33
CA PRO A 136 8.91 -8.35 9.21
C PRO A 136 8.35 -7.12 8.47
N LEU A 137 7.59 -7.33 7.39
CA LEU A 137 6.92 -6.24 6.66
C LEU A 137 5.83 -5.58 7.51
N VAL A 138 5.15 -6.34 8.37
CA VAL A 138 4.18 -5.77 9.32
C VAL A 138 4.88 -4.86 10.32
N ILE A 139 6.00 -5.32 10.88
CA ILE A 139 6.80 -4.54 11.85
C ILE A 139 7.22 -3.18 11.29
N THR A 140 7.56 -3.12 10.00
CA THR A 140 7.98 -1.89 9.32
C THR A 140 6.82 -1.05 8.77
N GLY A 141 5.58 -1.56 8.82
CA GLY A 141 4.41 -0.93 8.18
C GLY A 141 4.35 -1.08 6.66
N LEU A 142 5.39 -1.67 6.03
CA LEU A 142 5.45 -1.86 4.58
C LEU A 142 4.43 -2.88 4.08
N HIS A 143 3.84 -3.68 4.95
CA HIS A 143 2.76 -4.60 4.60
C HIS A 143 1.56 -3.90 3.94
N HIS A 144 1.29 -2.62 4.22
CA HIS A 144 0.23 -1.87 3.53
C HIS A 144 0.46 -1.74 2.01
N MET A 145 1.69 -1.92 1.54
CA MET A 145 1.97 -1.97 0.10
C MET A 145 1.37 -3.21 -0.57
N SER A 146 0.98 -4.26 0.19
CA SER A 146 0.31 -5.43 -0.36
C SER A 146 -1.00 -5.05 -1.04
N ASN A 147 -1.71 -4.03 -0.54
CA ASN A 147 -2.96 -3.55 -1.14
C ASN A 147 -2.78 -3.08 -2.59
N ALA A 148 -1.62 -2.49 -2.91
CA ALA A 148 -1.29 -2.09 -4.28
C ALA A 148 -1.13 -3.32 -5.19
N ILE A 149 -0.41 -4.33 -4.69
CA ILE A 149 -0.19 -5.61 -5.38
C ILE A 149 -1.53 -6.34 -5.55
N ASP A 150 -2.38 -6.38 -4.52
CA ASP A 150 -3.70 -6.98 -4.55
C ASP A 150 -4.60 -6.34 -5.59
N SER A 151 -4.65 -5.00 -5.61
CA SER A 151 -5.44 -4.25 -6.60
C SER A 151 -5.01 -4.60 -8.02
N GLN A 152 -3.69 -4.73 -8.22
CA GLN A 152 -3.14 -5.11 -9.50
C GLN A 152 -3.41 -6.59 -9.83
N LEU A 153 -3.27 -7.52 -8.89
CA LEU A 153 -3.61 -8.94 -9.09
C LEU A 153 -5.08 -9.09 -9.47
N ILE A 154 -5.97 -8.36 -8.80
CA ILE A 154 -7.41 -8.32 -9.13
C ILE A 154 -7.61 -7.79 -10.56
N SER A 155 -6.93 -6.70 -10.92
CA SER A 155 -7.03 -6.14 -12.27
C SER A 155 -6.50 -7.05 -13.36
N SER A 156 -5.37 -7.75 -13.15
CA SER A 156 -4.70 -8.54 -14.18
C SER A 156 -5.20 -9.99 -14.24
N TYR A 157 -5.70 -10.54 -13.13
CA TYR A 157 -6.04 -11.96 -12.98
C TYR A 157 -7.45 -12.23 -12.40
N GLY A 158 -8.24 -11.19 -12.12
CA GLY A 158 -9.60 -11.32 -11.60
C GLY A 158 -9.71 -11.67 -10.11
N GLY A 159 -8.60 -11.74 -9.39
CA GLY A 159 -8.58 -12.00 -7.95
C GLY A 159 -7.19 -11.91 -7.34
N THR A 160 -7.10 -12.05 -6.02
CA THR A 160 -5.84 -12.10 -5.28
C THR A 160 -5.73 -13.36 -4.43
N ILE A 161 -4.54 -13.94 -4.44
CA ILE A 161 -4.17 -15.16 -3.70
C ILE A 161 -3.37 -14.85 -2.43
N LEU A 162 -3.07 -13.56 -2.17
CA LEU A 162 -2.32 -13.14 -1.00
C LEU A 162 -3.16 -13.15 0.27
N TRP A 163 -4.46 -12.83 0.19
CA TRP A 163 -5.33 -12.71 1.36
C TRP A 163 -5.46 -13.99 2.19
N PRO A 164 -5.65 -15.18 1.59
CA PRO A 164 -5.62 -16.44 2.35
C PRO A 164 -4.29 -16.64 3.10
N MET A 165 -3.16 -16.28 2.49
CA MET A 165 -1.84 -16.41 3.12
C MET A 165 -1.64 -15.42 4.27
N ILE A 166 -2.10 -14.18 4.10
CA ILE A 166 -2.11 -13.16 5.15
C ILE A 166 -3.01 -13.60 6.32
N ALA A 167 -4.21 -14.11 6.03
CA ALA A 167 -5.11 -14.63 7.05
C ALA A 167 -4.48 -15.78 7.85
N LEU A 168 -3.81 -16.72 7.18
CA LEU A 168 -3.06 -17.80 7.83
C LEU A 168 -1.90 -17.26 8.69
N SER A 169 -1.19 -16.24 8.23
CA SER A 169 -0.15 -15.57 9.01
C SER A 169 -0.73 -14.97 10.31
N ASN A 170 -1.87 -14.28 10.22
CA ASN A 170 -2.55 -13.67 11.36
C ASN A 170 -3.07 -14.72 12.35
N ILE A 171 -3.62 -15.83 11.83
CA ILE A 171 -4.05 -16.97 12.65
C ILE A 171 -2.85 -17.59 13.37
N ALA A 172 -1.73 -17.80 12.69
CA ALA A 172 -0.52 -18.35 13.30
C ALA A 172 0.01 -17.44 14.41
N GLN A 173 0.07 -16.13 14.16
CA GLN A 173 0.47 -15.10 15.15
C GLN A 173 -0.43 -15.11 16.38
N GLY A 174 -1.76 -15.10 16.17
CA GLY A 174 -2.74 -15.12 17.25
C GLY A 174 -2.67 -16.42 18.05
N SER A 175 -2.47 -17.55 17.36
CA SER A 175 -2.36 -18.86 17.99
C SER A 175 -1.08 -19.00 18.82
N ALA A 176 0.03 -18.39 18.39
CA ALA A 176 1.24 -18.30 19.19
C ALA A 176 0.99 -17.51 20.50
N VAL A 177 0.23 -16.41 20.43
CA VAL A 177 -0.18 -15.66 21.62
C VAL A 177 -1.11 -16.46 22.52
N VAL A 178 -2.05 -17.24 21.96
CA VAL A 178 -2.88 -18.17 22.75
C VAL A 178 -2.00 -19.20 23.48
N GLY A 179 -1.02 -19.79 22.79
CA GLY A 179 -0.04 -20.70 23.40
C GLY A 179 0.71 -20.05 24.55
N PHE A 180 1.21 -18.83 24.35
CA PHE A 180 1.84 -18.03 25.40
C PHE A 180 0.88 -17.74 26.58
N SER A 181 -0.38 -17.41 26.29
CA SER A 181 -1.41 -17.15 27.29
C SER A 181 -1.66 -18.39 28.15
N LEU A 182 -1.74 -19.58 27.55
CA LEU A 182 -1.92 -20.84 28.26
C LEU A 182 -0.71 -21.19 29.12
N ALA A 183 0.51 -20.99 28.61
CA ALA A 183 1.75 -21.21 29.35
C ALA A 183 1.89 -20.26 30.55
N THR A 184 1.40 -19.02 30.41
CA THR A 184 1.50 -17.97 31.44
C THR A 184 0.19 -17.74 32.20
N ARG A 185 -0.75 -18.69 32.16
CA ARG A 185 -2.12 -18.56 32.68
C ARG A 185 -2.24 -18.14 34.15
N LYS A 186 -1.19 -18.34 34.95
CA LYS A 186 -1.14 -17.98 36.37
C LYS A 186 -0.71 -16.53 36.62
N ASN A 187 -0.24 -15.81 35.60
CA ASN A 187 0.26 -14.44 35.71
C ASN A 187 -0.80 -13.46 35.17
N GLU A 188 -1.61 -12.91 36.06
CA GLU A 188 -2.71 -11.99 35.70
C GLU A 188 -2.24 -10.79 34.86
N ARG A 189 -1.06 -10.24 35.18
CA ARG A 189 -0.49 -9.11 34.45
C ARG A 189 -0.17 -9.45 33.00
N LEU A 190 0.28 -10.68 32.73
CA LEU A 190 0.55 -11.14 31.36
C LEU A 190 -0.75 -11.45 30.61
N GLN A 191 -1.75 -12.02 31.29
CA GLN A 191 -3.06 -12.29 30.67
C GLN A 191 -3.79 -11.02 30.23
N GLN A 192 -3.65 -9.92 31.00
CA GLN A 192 -4.20 -8.60 30.64
C GLN A 192 -3.69 -8.07 29.29
N VAL A 193 -2.55 -8.55 28.81
CA VAL A 193 -1.99 -8.19 27.49
C VAL A 193 -2.24 -9.30 26.46
N ALA A 194 -2.02 -10.56 26.83
CA ALA A 194 -2.08 -11.69 25.89
C ALA A 194 -3.49 -11.92 25.33
N ILE A 195 -4.54 -11.87 26.17
CA ILE A 195 -5.91 -12.15 25.73
C ILE A 195 -6.41 -11.10 24.71
N PRO A 196 -6.33 -9.78 24.99
CA PRO A 196 -6.73 -8.77 24.00
C PRO A 196 -5.87 -8.83 22.73
N ALA A 197 -4.57 -9.12 22.86
CA ALA A 197 -3.68 -9.24 21.70
C ALA A 197 -4.05 -10.43 20.79
N ALA A 198 -4.39 -11.58 21.37
CA ALA A 198 -4.86 -12.74 20.60
C ALA A 198 -6.18 -12.43 19.87
N ILE A 199 -7.16 -11.83 20.56
CA ILE A 199 -8.45 -11.45 19.97
C ILE A 199 -8.22 -10.47 18.81
N SER A 200 -7.45 -9.41 19.03
CA SER A 200 -7.08 -8.43 18.00
C SER A 200 -6.47 -9.10 16.77
N CYS A 201 -5.56 -10.05 16.99
CA CYS A 201 -4.85 -10.76 15.92
C CYS A 201 -5.79 -11.61 15.06
N TYR A 202 -6.74 -12.33 15.68
CA TYR A 202 -7.76 -13.07 14.94
C TYR A 202 -8.76 -12.17 14.20
N LEU A 203 -8.94 -10.93 14.64
CA LEU A 203 -9.71 -9.89 13.93
C LEU A 203 -8.89 -9.20 12.82
N GLY A 204 -7.65 -9.63 12.57
CA GLY A 204 -6.81 -9.15 11.48
C GLY A 204 -5.83 -8.03 11.86
N VAL A 205 -5.80 -7.62 13.13
CA VAL A 205 -4.87 -6.58 13.64
C VAL A 205 -3.79 -7.26 14.45
N THR A 206 -2.61 -7.43 13.85
CA THR A 206 -1.53 -8.29 14.37
C THR A 206 -0.52 -7.54 15.23
N GLU A 207 -0.53 -6.21 15.23
CA GLU A 207 0.45 -5.36 15.92
C GLU A 207 0.47 -5.61 17.44
N PRO A 208 -0.66 -5.75 18.15
CA PRO A 208 -0.64 -6.07 19.58
C PRO A 208 -0.01 -7.44 19.87
N ALA A 209 -0.23 -8.44 19.00
CA ALA A 209 0.36 -9.77 19.14
C ALA A 209 1.87 -9.74 18.85
N LEU A 210 2.28 -9.11 17.75
CA LEU A 210 3.67 -8.95 17.34
C LEU A 210 4.51 -8.22 18.40
N PHE A 211 4.11 -6.99 18.74
CA PHE A 211 4.90 -6.13 19.63
C PHE A 211 4.67 -6.43 21.11
N GLY A 212 3.44 -6.78 21.49
CA GLY A 212 3.09 -7.06 22.87
C GLY A 212 3.65 -8.38 23.38
N ILE A 213 3.74 -9.40 22.49
CA ILE A 213 4.04 -10.77 22.88
C ILE A 213 5.15 -11.39 22.01
N ASN A 214 4.93 -11.61 20.71
CA ASN A 214 5.77 -12.47 19.87
C ASN A 214 7.23 -11.98 19.74
N LEU A 215 7.47 -10.68 19.57
CA LEU A 215 8.83 -10.13 19.55
C LEU A 215 9.42 -10.01 20.95
N LYS A 216 8.59 -9.64 21.92
CA LYS A 216 9.02 -9.38 23.30
C LYS A 216 9.45 -10.66 24.04
N PHE A 217 8.79 -11.78 23.74
CA PHE A 217 9.00 -13.08 24.38
C PHE A 217 9.34 -14.19 23.37
N GLY A 218 9.72 -13.85 22.14
CA GLY A 218 9.92 -14.81 21.04
C GLY A 218 10.91 -15.94 21.33
N SER A 219 11.96 -15.67 22.12
CA SER A 219 12.92 -16.72 22.55
C SER A 219 12.32 -17.73 23.53
N GLN A 220 11.21 -17.40 24.20
CA GLN A 220 10.49 -18.30 25.11
C GLN A 220 9.43 -19.14 24.38
N LEU A 221 8.99 -18.68 23.21
CA LEU A 221 8.03 -19.38 22.33
C LEU A 221 8.68 -20.49 21.50
N SER A 222 9.99 -20.44 21.23
CA SER A 222 10.70 -21.50 20.50
C SER A 222 11.15 -22.69 21.37
N VAL A 223 10.89 -22.65 22.67
CA VAL A 223 11.36 -23.63 23.67
C VAL A 223 10.17 -24.34 24.37
N ALA A 224 8.94 -24.00 23.99
CA ALA A 224 7.71 -24.67 24.42
C ALA A 224 7.14 -25.52 23.27
#